data_AF-A0A7C5S3U5-F1
#
_entry.id   AF-A0A7C5S3U5-F1
#
_cell.length_a   1.000
_cell.length_b   1.000
_cell.length_c   1.000
_cell.angle_alpha   90.00
_cell.angle_beta   90.00
_cell.angle_gamma   90.00
#
_symmetry.space_group_name_H-M   'P 1'
#
loop_
_entity.id
_entity.type
_entity.pdbx_description
1 polymer ?
#
loop_
_entity_poly.entity_id
_entity_poly.type
_entity_poly.pdbx_seq_one_letter_code
_entity_poly.pdbx_strand_id
1 'polypeptide(L)'
;MKCIDEAQMQRYLDSECGQVEGEEIRQHLAQCRSCSDSFTKYSERLAKVKRSLGLLIAQQTLIPEFKVPTRTTQQRGVILIYILPLVAAASLLLLFILRPFYKAEKLPPNELYLQSYISADFDANKPVAEYPLIMTIIAPDGSVSQTIIN
;
A
#
# COMPACT_ATOMS: atom_id res chain seq x y z
N MET A 1 -11.68 50.74 14.60
CA MET A 1 -11.63 49.26 14.39
C MET A 1 -12.34 48.57 15.54
N LYS A 2 -12.88 47.38 15.32
CA LYS A 2 -13.28 46.48 16.41
C LYS A 2 -12.03 46.09 17.22
N CYS A 3 -12.18 45.72 18.48
CA CYS A 3 -11.06 45.20 19.28
C CYS A 3 -10.50 43.94 18.62
N ILE A 4 -9.20 43.68 18.83
CA ILE A 4 -8.49 42.50 18.31
C ILE A 4 -9.04 41.27 19.02
N ASP A 5 -9.36 40.20 18.28
CA ASP A 5 -9.76 38.92 18.86
C ASP A 5 -8.55 38.05 19.23
N GLU A 6 -8.79 36.96 19.99
CA GLU A 6 -7.71 36.07 20.41
C GLU A 6 -7.01 35.38 19.22
N ALA A 7 -7.73 35.09 18.14
CA ALA A 7 -7.18 34.45 16.96
C ALA A 7 -6.17 35.35 16.24
N GLN A 8 -6.46 36.64 16.12
CA GLN A 8 -5.55 37.64 15.58
C GLN A 8 -4.33 37.84 16.48
N MET A 9 -4.52 37.86 17.81
CA MET A 9 -3.39 37.93 18.76
C MET A 9 -2.46 36.72 18.62
N GLN A 10 -3.02 35.52 18.47
CA GLN A 10 -2.24 34.29 18.29
C GLN A 10 -1.46 34.31 16.97
N ARG A 11 -2.13 34.61 15.85
CA ARG A 11 -1.48 34.71 14.53
C ARG A 11 -0.34 35.72 14.54
N TYR A 12 -0.51 36.85 15.23
CA TYR A 12 0.54 37.85 15.39
C TYR A 12 1.73 37.32 16.20
N LEU A 13 1.49 36.60 17.30
CA LEU A 13 2.55 36.00 18.14
C LEU A 13 3.31 34.87 17.43
N ASP A 14 2.63 34.10 16.60
CA ASP A 14 3.23 33.00 15.83
C ASP A 14 3.84 33.48 14.50
N SER A 15 3.86 34.80 14.24
CA SER A 15 4.40 35.43 13.02
C SER A 15 3.70 34.98 11.73
N GLU A 16 2.41 34.65 11.81
CA GLU A 16 1.55 34.22 10.70
C GLU A 16 0.74 35.38 10.08
N CYS A 17 0.93 36.60 10.57
CA CYS A 17 0.34 37.80 9.99
C CYS A 17 1.18 38.31 8.81
N GLY A 18 0.51 38.79 7.76
CA GLY A 18 1.18 39.55 6.70
C GLY A 18 1.72 40.88 7.23
N GLN A 19 2.65 41.51 6.50
CA GLN A 19 3.31 42.75 6.94
C GLN A 19 2.31 43.89 7.25
N VAL A 20 1.25 44.03 6.44
CA VAL A 20 0.22 45.06 6.64
C VAL A 20 -0.62 44.78 7.89
N GLU A 21 -1.09 43.54 8.04
CA GLU A 21 -1.89 43.12 9.20
C GLU A 21 -1.10 43.23 10.51
N GLY A 22 0.19 42.88 10.49
CA GLY A 22 1.07 43.02 11.64
C GLY A 22 1.24 44.48 12.07
N GLU A 23 1.35 45.40 11.11
CA GLU A 23 1.46 46.83 11.39
C GLU A 23 0.16 47.41 11.95
N GLU A 24 -1.00 47.00 11.42
CA GLU A 24 -2.32 47.40 11.95
C GLU A 24 -2.52 46.92 13.39
N ILE A 25 -2.17 45.66 13.68
CA ILE A 25 -2.24 45.10 15.04
C ILE A 25 -1.30 45.86 15.97
N ARG A 26 -0.06 46.13 15.55
CA ARG A 26 0.93 46.89 16.33
C ARG A 26 0.41 48.30 16.66
N GLN A 27 -0.15 48.99 15.67
CA GLN A 27 -0.72 50.32 15.85
C GLN A 27 -1.92 50.29 16.80
N HIS A 28 -2.80 49.29 16.67
CA HIS A 28 -3.95 49.13 17.56
C HIS A 28 -3.53 48.85 19.01
N LEU A 29 -2.54 47.98 19.23
CA LEU A 29 -2.00 47.69 20.57
C LEU A 29 -1.36 48.93 21.22
N ALA A 30 -0.82 49.86 20.43
CA ALA A 30 -0.30 51.13 20.94
C ALA A 30 -1.42 52.12 21.37
N GLN A 31 -2.61 52.02 20.79
CA GLN A 31 -3.71 52.96 21.03
C GLN A 31 -4.79 52.42 21.98
N CYS A 32 -5.00 51.10 22.00
CA CYS A 32 -6.06 50.46 22.77
C CYS A 32 -5.49 49.73 23.98
N ARG A 33 -5.57 50.38 25.16
CA ARG A 33 -5.05 49.84 26.42
C ARG A 33 -5.66 48.48 26.80
N SER A 34 -6.95 48.28 26.58
CA SER A 34 -7.63 47.00 26.86
C SER A 34 -7.04 45.83 26.05
N CYS A 35 -6.81 46.05 24.76
CA CYS A 35 -6.18 45.05 23.89
C CYS A 35 -4.73 44.81 24.28
N SER A 36 -3.99 45.85 24.66
CA SER A 36 -2.60 45.76 25.13
C SER A 36 -2.47 44.94 26.42
N ASP A 37 -3.34 45.18 27.41
CA ASP A 37 -3.36 44.43 28.66
C ASP A 37 -3.75 42.96 28.41
N SER A 38 -4.71 42.72 27.52
CA SER A 38 -5.15 41.38 27.12
C SER A 38 -4.03 40.61 26.39
N PHE A 39 -3.35 41.28 25.46
CA PHE A 39 -2.22 40.74 24.73
C PHE A 39 -1.07 40.35 25.64
N THR A 40 -0.73 41.21 26.61
CA THR A 40 0.33 40.93 27.60
C THR A 40 -0.01 39.68 28.41
N LYS A 41 -1.22 39.58 28.97
CA LYS A 41 -1.68 38.39 29.71
C LYS A 41 -1.67 37.12 28.85
N TYR A 42 -2.09 37.24 27.60
CA TYR A 42 -2.11 36.12 26.67
C TYR A 42 -0.69 35.62 26.33
N SER A 43 0.23 36.54 26.05
CA SER A 43 1.64 36.23 25.78
C SER A 43 2.33 35.55 26.97
N GLU A 44 2.06 35.98 28.20
CA GLU A 44 2.56 35.36 29.42
C GLU A 44 2.03 33.94 29.61
N ARG A 45 0.74 33.73 29.33
CA ARG A 45 0.11 32.39 29.38
C ARG A 45 0.75 31.46 28.36
N LEU A 46 0.94 31.93 27.13
CA LEU A 46 1.63 31.17 26.08
C LEU A 46 3.06 30.84 26.46
N ALA A 47 3.81 31.78 27.03
CA ALA A 47 5.17 31.54 27.49
C ALA A 47 5.21 30.45 28.59
N LYS A 48 4.27 30.46 29.54
CA LYS A 48 4.14 29.41 30.57
C LYS A 48 3.88 28.04 29.95
N VAL A 49 2.97 27.94 28.98
CA VAL A 49 2.68 26.69 28.26
C VAL A 49 3.89 26.20 27.47
N LYS A 50 4.56 27.09 26.73
CA LYS A 50 5.78 26.74 25.96
C LYS A 50 6.91 26.26 26.90
N ARG A 51 7.02 26.80 28.13
CA ARG A 51 7.96 26.31 29.15
C ARG A 51 7.57 24.93 29.66
N SER A 52 6.30 24.70 30.01
CA SER A 52 5.85 23.40 30.52
C SER A 52 5.97 22.28 29.51
N LEU A 53 5.88 22.59 28.21
CA LEU A 53 6.06 21.63 27.13
C LEU A 53 7.54 21.36 26.78
N GLY A 54 8.49 22.03 27.45
CA GLY A 54 9.91 21.91 27.11
C GLY A 54 10.28 22.51 25.75
N LEU A 55 9.36 23.18 25.05
CA LEU A 55 9.57 23.78 23.73
C LEU A 55 10.53 24.98 23.77
N LEU A 56 10.71 25.60 24.94
CA LEU A 56 11.69 26.67 25.16
C LEU A 56 13.08 26.15 25.54
N ILE A 57 13.22 24.85 25.80
CA ILE A 57 14.51 24.23 26.02
C ILE A 57 14.98 23.80 24.64
N ALA A 58 15.84 24.61 24.02
CA ALA A 58 16.64 24.20 22.87
C ALA A 58 17.62 23.10 23.31
N GLN A 59 17.12 21.92 23.65
CA GLN A 59 17.94 20.73 23.73
C GLN A 59 18.44 20.49 22.32
N GLN A 60 19.72 20.78 22.12
CA GLN A 60 20.44 20.51 20.90
C GLN A 60 20.50 18.99 20.76
N THR A 61 19.44 18.41 20.20
CA THR A 61 19.42 16.99 19.88
C THR A 61 20.40 16.80 18.75
N LEU A 62 21.42 15.96 18.98
CA LEU A 62 22.32 15.51 17.94
C LEU A 62 21.49 14.67 16.96
N ILE A 63 20.97 15.33 15.92
CA ILE A 63 20.29 14.65 14.82
C ILE A 63 21.37 13.81 14.12
N PRO A 64 21.25 12.47 14.11
CA PRO A 64 22.23 11.64 13.43
C PRO A 64 22.23 11.96 11.93
N GLU A 65 23.41 11.88 11.33
CA GLU A 65 23.54 12.13 9.90
C GLU A 65 22.69 11.14 9.09
N PHE A 66 21.87 11.69 8.20
CA PHE A 66 21.05 10.88 7.30
C PHE A 66 21.93 10.21 6.25
N LYS A 67 22.15 8.90 6.39
CA LYS A 67 22.87 8.11 5.38
C LYS A 67 21.96 7.84 4.19
N VAL A 68 22.07 8.66 3.14
CA VAL A 68 21.46 8.34 1.84
C VAL A 68 22.14 7.08 1.31
N PRO A 69 21.42 5.99 1.03
CA PRO A 69 22.04 4.83 0.41
C PRO A 69 22.58 5.25 -0.96
N THR A 70 23.89 5.11 -1.16
CA THR A 70 24.52 5.28 -2.47
C THR A 70 23.86 4.27 -3.40
N ARG A 71 23.06 4.77 -4.35
CA ARG A 71 22.52 3.92 -5.42
C ARG A 71 23.71 3.39 -6.21
N THR A 72 24.14 2.17 -5.93
CA THR A 72 24.95 1.41 -6.86
C THR A 72 24.08 1.23 -8.09
N THR A 73 24.32 2.02 -9.13
CA THR A 73 23.83 1.73 -10.47
C THR A 73 24.45 0.41 -10.86
N GLN A 74 23.80 -0.70 -10.50
CA GLN A 74 24.07 -1.97 -11.13
C GLN A 74 23.79 -1.74 -12.60
N GLN A 75 24.84 -1.56 -13.38
CA GLN A 75 24.77 -1.66 -14.83
C GLN A 75 24.34 -3.10 -15.10
N ARG A 76 23.03 -3.34 -15.13
CA ARG A 76 22.47 -4.56 -15.69
C ARG A 76 23.02 -4.59 -17.11
N GLY A 77 23.94 -5.51 -17.36
CA GLY A 77 24.65 -5.60 -18.62
C GLY A 77 23.61 -5.60 -19.74
N VAL A 78 23.74 -4.66 -20.66
CA VAL A 78 22.84 -4.47 -21.82
C VAL A 78 22.61 -5.80 -22.56
N ILE A 79 23.60 -6.69 -22.49
CA ILE A 79 23.59 -8.08 -22.96
C ILE A 79 22.37 -8.88 -22.44
N LEU A 80 22.00 -8.76 -21.17
CA LEU A 80 20.91 -9.56 -20.57
C LEU A 80 19.54 -9.15 -21.12
N ILE A 81 19.39 -7.89 -21.51
CA ILE A 81 18.16 -7.36 -22.13
C ILE A 81 17.96 -7.94 -23.55
N TYR A 82 19.05 -8.19 -24.28
CA TYR A 82 18.97 -8.70 -25.65
C TYR A 82 19.02 -10.23 -25.75
N ILE A 83 19.71 -10.92 -24.85
CA ILE A 83 19.80 -12.39 -24.89
C ILE A 83 18.49 -13.04 -24.42
N LEU A 84 17.84 -12.51 -23.38
CA LEU A 84 16.61 -13.10 -22.84
C LEU A 84 15.47 -13.25 -23.88
N PRO A 85 15.12 -12.24 -24.69
CA PRO A 85 14.08 -12.39 -25.71
C PRO A 85 14.50 -13.33 -26.84
N LEU A 86 15.79 -13.39 -27.18
CA LEU A 86 16.30 -14.32 -28.19
C LEU A 86 16.11 -15.78 -27.74
N VAL A 87 16.46 -16.10 -26.49
CA VAL A 87 16.29 -17.45 -25.91
C VAL A 87 14.80 -17.80 -25.82
N ALA A 88 13.96 -16.84 -25.40
CA ALA A 88 12.51 -17.06 -25.34
C ALA A 88 11.91 -17.38 -26.72
N ALA A 89 12.28 -16.62 -27.76
CA ALA A 89 11.82 -16.87 -29.12
C ALA A 89 12.28 -18.23 -29.66
N ALA A 90 13.54 -18.60 -29.41
CA ALA A 90 14.08 -19.90 -29.81
C ALA A 90 13.37 -21.08 -29.11
N SER A 91 13.01 -20.92 -27.83
CA SER A 91 12.28 -21.96 -27.07
C SER A 91 10.86 -22.19 -27.61
N LEU A 92 10.15 -21.14 -28.04
CA LEU A 92 8.84 -21.26 -28.66
C LEU A 92 8.90 -21.96 -30.02
N LEU A 93 9.91 -21.62 -30.84
CA LEU A 93 10.17 -22.33 -32.10
C LEU A 93 10.46 -23.82 -31.87
N LEU A 94 11.25 -24.15 -30.85
CA LEU A 94 11.54 -25.52 -30.47
C LEU A 94 10.27 -26.31 -30.12
N LEU A 95 9.33 -25.71 -29.37
CA LEU A 95 8.04 -26.35 -29.04
C LEU A 95 7.21 -26.65 -30.28
N PHE A 96 7.19 -25.75 -31.28
CA PHE A 96 6.48 -25.99 -32.54
C PHE A 96 7.13 -27.11 -33.36
N ILE A 97 8.47 -27.17 -33.39
CA ILE A 97 9.21 -28.23 -34.09
C ILE A 97 9.05 -29.58 -33.38
N LEU A 98 8.98 -29.60 -32.05
CA LEU A 98 8.83 -30.82 -31.24
C LEU A 98 7.38 -31.31 -31.15
N ARG A 99 6.38 -30.46 -31.38
CA ARG A 99 4.95 -30.82 -31.35
C ARG A 99 4.59 -32.08 -32.16
N PRO A 100 5.06 -32.31 -33.40
CA PRO A 100 4.77 -33.54 -34.14
C PRO A 100 5.48 -34.79 -33.59
N PHE A 101 6.54 -34.63 -32.80
CA PHE A 101 7.28 -35.74 -32.19
C PHE A 101 6.66 -36.21 -30.87
N TYR A 102 5.90 -35.34 -30.19
CA TYR A 102 5.00 -35.74 -29.11
C TYR A 102 3.78 -36.44 -29.72
N LYS A 103 3.95 -37.68 -30.16
CA LYS A 103 2.81 -38.59 -30.34
C LYS A 103 2.18 -38.74 -28.96
N ALA A 104 0.98 -38.21 -28.77
CA ALA A 104 0.18 -38.56 -27.61
C ALA A 104 0.11 -40.09 -27.55
N GLU A 105 0.67 -40.70 -26.51
CA GLU A 105 0.45 -42.10 -26.23
C GLU A 105 -1.06 -42.30 -26.23
N LYS A 106 -1.55 -43.06 -27.22
CA LYS A 106 -2.93 -43.48 -27.23
C LYS A 106 -3.09 -44.35 -25.99
N LEU A 107 -3.92 -43.89 -25.06
CA LEU A 107 -4.24 -44.61 -23.82
C LEU A 107 -4.56 -46.07 -24.17
N PRO A 108 -4.03 -47.04 -23.41
CA PRO A 108 -4.24 -48.46 -23.71
C PRO A 108 -5.74 -48.77 -23.68
N PRO A 109 -6.28 -49.49 -24.69
CA PRO A 109 -7.72 -49.63 -24.91
C PRO A 109 -8.48 -50.47 -23.86
N ASN A 110 -7.86 -50.84 -22.74
CA ASN A 110 -8.41 -51.79 -21.77
C ASN A 110 -8.35 -51.31 -20.31
N GLU A 111 -8.10 -50.03 -20.05
CA GLU A 111 -8.06 -49.50 -18.69
C GLU A 111 -9.34 -48.72 -18.37
N LEU A 112 -9.96 -49.04 -17.23
CA LEU A 112 -11.17 -48.38 -16.74
C LEU A 112 -10.74 -47.16 -15.93
N TYR A 113 -11.11 -45.98 -16.40
CA TYR A 113 -10.69 -44.72 -15.79
C TYR A 113 -11.75 -44.26 -14.78
N LEU A 114 -11.32 -44.15 -13.52
CA LEU A 114 -12.12 -43.61 -12.44
C LEU A 114 -11.66 -42.18 -12.13
N GLN A 115 -12.57 -41.23 -12.27
CA GLN A 115 -12.29 -39.81 -12.05
C GLN A 115 -13.31 -39.27 -11.03
N SER A 116 -12.82 -38.93 -9.84
CA SER A 116 -13.64 -38.39 -8.74
C SER A 116 -13.33 -36.92 -8.54
N TYR A 117 -14.37 -36.09 -8.55
CA TYR A 117 -14.28 -34.66 -8.21
C TYR A 117 -15.25 -34.33 -7.10
N ILE A 118 -14.80 -33.49 -6.16
CA ILE A 118 -15.69 -32.79 -5.24
C ILE A 118 -16.21 -31.58 -6.02
N SER A 119 -17.54 -31.43 -6.13
CA SER A 119 -18.17 -30.39 -6.94
C SER A 119 -17.75 -28.98 -6.50
N ALA A 120 -17.83 -28.02 -7.42
CA ALA A 120 -17.33 -26.65 -7.26
C ALA A 120 -18.07 -25.81 -6.20
N ASP A 121 -19.23 -26.28 -5.70
CA ASP A 121 -20.03 -25.61 -4.68
C ASP A 121 -19.53 -25.97 -3.27
N PHE A 122 -18.26 -25.69 -3.02
CA PHE A 122 -17.61 -25.97 -1.74
C PHE A 122 -18.05 -24.95 -0.67
N ASP A 123 -19.03 -25.33 0.16
CA ASP A 123 -19.44 -24.55 1.34
C ASP A 123 -18.60 -24.93 2.55
N ALA A 124 -17.57 -24.14 2.88
CA ALA A 124 -16.61 -24.43 3.97
C ALA A 124 -17.22 -24.62 5.37
N ASN A 125 -18.53 -24.38 5.56
CA ASN A 125 -19.22 -24.58 6.85
C ASN A 125 -19.78 -25.99 7.03
N LYS A 126 -19.80 -26.83 5.99
CA LYS A 126 -20.31 -28.21 6.07
C LYS A 126 -19.19 -29.23 6.33
N PRO A 127 -19.44 -30.29 7.11
CA PRO A 127 -18.47 -31.36 7.27
C PRO A 127 -18.30 -32.14 5.97
N VAL A 128 -17.08 -32.66 5.73
CA VAL A 128 -16.70 -33.35 4.48
C VAL A 128 -17.61 -34.54 4.13
N ALA A 129 -18.20 -35.17 5.14
CA ALA A 129 -19.12 -36.30 4.98
C ALA A 129 -20.49 -35.94 4.36
N GLU A 130 -20.84 -34.66 4.28
CA GLU A 130 -22.13 -34.19 3.75
C GLU A 130 -22.06 -33.73 2.28
N TYR A 131 -20.88 -33.77 1.64
CA TYR A 131 -20.77 -33.40 0.23
C TYR A 131 -21.04 -34.59 -0.69
N PRO A 132 -21.85 -34.39 -1.75
CA PRO A 132 -22.11 -35.44 -2.73
C PRO A 132 -20.82 -35.75 -3.50
N LEU A 133 -20.43 -37.03 -3.51
CA LEU A 133 -19.32 -37.52 -4.32
C LEU A 133 -19.84 -37.86 -5.72
N ILE A 134 -19.37 -37.15 -6.73
CA ILE A 134 -19.68 -37.47 -8.13
C ILE A 134 -18.60 -38.38 -8.68
N MET A 135 -18.96 -39.65 -8.89
CA MET A 135 -18.09 -40.66 -9.49
C MET A 135 -18.39 -40.73 -10.98
N THR A 136 -17.39 -40.41 -11.82
CA THR A 136 -17.48 -40.59 -13.28
C THR A 136 -16.69 -41.83 -13.67
N ILE A 137 -17.38 -42.78 -14.29
CA ILE A 137 -16.79 -44.00 -14.84
C ILE A 137 -16.78 -43.85 -16.35
N ILE A 138 -15.59 -43.94 -16.95
CA ILE A 138 -15.42 -43.95 -18.40
C ILE A 138 -15.03 -45.37 -18.81
N ALA A 139 -15.94 -46.02 -19.54
CA ALA A 139 -15.71 -47.36 -20.03
C ALA A 139 -14.79 -47.35 -21.28
N PRO A 140 -14.16 -48.49 -21.63
CA PRO A 140 -13.22 -48.57 -22.74
C PRO A 140 -13.80 -48.22 -24.12
N ASP A 141 -15.12 -48.30 -24.27
CA ASP A 141 -15.86 -47.91 -25.47
C ASP A 141 -16.12 -46.39 -25.56
N GLY A 142 -15.70 -45.64 -24.55
CA GLY A 142 -15.91 -44.20 -24.44
C GLY A 142 -17.28 -43.81 -23.87
N SER A 143 -18.09 -44.78 -23.43
CA SER A 143 -19.34 -44.47 -22.72
C SER A 143 -19.03 -43.90 -21.33
N VAL A 144 -19.76 -42.84 -20.96
CA VAL A 144 -19.57 -42.12 -19.70
C VAL A 144 -20.79 -42.36 -18.82
N SER A 145 -20.56 -42.90 -17.63
CA SER A 145 -21.60 -43.06 -16.59
C SER A 145 -21.24 -42.23 -15.36
N GLN A 146 -22.23 -41.53 -14.81
CA GLN A 146 -22.08 -40.70 -13.63
C GLN A 146 -22.97 -41.24 -12.51
N THR A 147 -22.40 -41.47 -11.33
CA THR A 147 -23.14 -41.85 -10.13
C THR A 147 -22.86 -40.86 -9.02
N ILE A 148 -23.92 -40.34 -8.41
CA ILE A 148 -23.84 -39.44 -7.26
C ILE A 148 -24.01 -40.29 -6.01
N ILE A 149 -23.01 -40.29 -5.14
CA ILE A 149 -23.04 -40.97 -3.85
C ILE A 149 -23.21 -39.89 -2.78
N ASN A 150 -24.34 -39.94 -2.06
CA ASN A 150 -24.65 -39.07 -0.93
C ASN A 150 -24.25 -39.73 0.39
#